data_AF-A0AA39U699-F1
#
_entry.id   AF-A0AA39U699-F1
#
_cell.length_a   1.000
_cell.length_b   1.000
_cell.length_c   1.000
_cell.angle_alpha   90.00
_cell.angle_beta   90.00
_cell.angle_gamma   90.00
#
_symmetry.space_group_name_H-M   'P 1'
#
loop_
_entity.id
_entity.type
_entity.pdbx_description
1 polymer ?
#
loop_
_entity_poly.entity_id
_entity_poly.type
_entity_poly.pdbx_seq_one_letter_code
_entity_poly.pdbx_strand_id
1 'polypeptide(L)'
;MIHPFTSPQSIANLSSTTSEESTLAGGNPNKRQKTSENGAKPNAPPPPEDEEAREARRKTNLAHSNLMPYEFPDPRATANLPTAADEFPYDKFTRSGETPATLPAGSAAPFTDAIFPRVFIPWNHITAGFPEEIRDAITASPEKFIAAVPFGAGPKFYTDNHQADLLLKTFLEGLDFPDKGKLTVFFPLEAKEDKKSRSREERRSRRSAFDKPWPLVITGFSEDFGKFLLWHQCFATASHSVWNLVQFNPSALAWTITAFQGNIVNNDPELIAEALACIKAATWRDTSIQNLVKRITQSQGRSGADMPRISDPRPNYRQI
;
A
#
# COMPACT_ATOMS: atom_id res chain seq x y z
N MET A 1 -46.54 26.13 16.97
CA MET A 1 -46.40 27.52 16.50
C MET A 1 -45.42 27.52 15.36
N ILE A 2 -45.91 27.91 14.18
CA ILE A 2 -45.23 27.85 12.88
C ILE A 2 -44.55 29.19 12.67
N HIS A 3 -43.25 29.19 12.38
CA HIS A 3 -42.58 30.31 11.73
C HIS A 3 -41.88 29.80 10.47
N PRO A 4 -42.17 30.39 9.29
CA PRO A 4 -41.55 30.00 8.04
C PRO A 4 -40.16 30.64 7.91
N PHE A 5 -39.16 29.84 7.56
CA PHE A 5 -37.83 30.35 7.22
C PHE A 5 -37.79 30.73 5.74
N THR A 6 -37.51 32.01 5.53
CA THR A 6 -37.35 32.73 4.28
C THR A 6 -36.06 32.33 3.56
N SER A 7 -36.15 32.15 2.24
CA SER A 7 -35.01 32.12 1.33
C SER A 7 -34.24 33.45 1.35
N PRO A 8 -32.92 33.42 1.12
CA PRO A 8 -32.23 34.52 0.48
C PRO A 8 -31.75 34.17 -0.94
N GLN A 9 -31.57 35.27 -1.66
CA GLN A 9 -31.48 35.42 -3.10
C GLN A 9 -30.15 34.98 -3.74
N SER A 10 -30.29 34.67 -5.03
CA SER A 10 -29.33 34.82 -6.12
C SER A 10 -28.27 35.92 -5.93
N ILE A 11 -27.00 35.57 -6.17
CA ILE A 11 -25.98 36.51 -6.63
C ILE A 11 -25.46 36.01 -7.98
N ALA A 12 -25.44 36.95 -8.92
CA ALA A 12 -25.09 36.80 -10.31
C ALA A 12 -23.57 36.80 -10.56
N ASN A 13 -23.23 36.20 -11.70
CA ASN A 13 -22.22 36.60 -12.68
C ASN A 13 -20.84 37.09 -12.18
N LEU A 14 -19.81 36.31 -12.50
CA LEU A 14 -18.56 36.89 -13.00
C LEU A 14 -18.11 36.19 -14.28
N SER A 15 -17.75 37.04 -15.22
CA SER A 15 -17.62 36.82 -16.65
C SER A 15 -16.36 36.05 -17.04
N SER A 16 -16.52 35.39 -18.18
CA SER A 16 -15.53 35.00 -19.16
C SER A 16 -14.45 36.06 -19.44
N THR A 17 -13.21 35.61 -19.52
CA THR A 17 -12.19 36.21 -20.40
C THR A 17 -11.62 35.13 -21.29
N THR A 18 -11.93 35.28 -22.57
CA THR A 18 -11.38 34.61 -23.74
C THR A 18 -9.97 35.14 -24.04
N SER A 19 -9.32 34.52 -25.04
CA SER A 19 -8.00 34.77 -25.65
C SER A 19 -6.94 33.76 -25.16
N GLU A 20 -6.18 33.07 -25.99
CA GLU A 20 -5.93 33.26 -27.40
C GLU A 20 -5.40 31.97 -28.05
N GLU A 21 -5.73 31.88 -29.32
CA GLU A 21 -5.40 30.92 -30.34
C GLU A 21 -3.89 30.88 -30.60
N SER A 22 -3.29 29.68 -30.62
CA SER A 22 -2.02 29.47 -31.32
C SER A 22 -2.01 28.11 -31.99
N THR A 23 -2.23 28.19 -33.30
CA THR A 23 -2.24 27.14 -34.30
C THR A 23 -0.80 26.78 -34.64
N LEU A 24 -0.33 25.59 -34.29
CA LEU A 24 0.83 25.01 -34.97
C LEU A 24 0.59 23.53 -35.31
N ALA A 25 0.38 23.34 -36.60
CA ALA A 25 0.44 22.08 -37.31
C ALA A 25 1.82 21.43 -37.13
N GLY A 26 1.83 20.13 -36.86
CA GLY A 26 3.05 19.33 -36.81
C GLY A 26 2.69 17.86 -36.92
N GLY A 27 2.52 17.39 -38.17
CA GLY A 27 2.36 15.97 -38.45
C GLY A 27 3.67 15.21 -38.18
N ASN A 28 3.56 14.00 -37.65
CA ASN A 28 4.59 12.99 -37.88
C ASN A 28 4.00 11.56 -37.87
N PRO A 29 3.92 10.88 -39.03
CA PRO A 29 3.49 9.50 -39.14
C PRO A 29 4.69 8.57 -38.96
N ASN A 30 4.96 8.11 -37.74
CA ASN A 30 5.99 7.08 -37.55
C ASN A 30 5.44 5.68 -37.84
N LYS A 31 5.61 5.30 -39.11
CA LYS A 31 5.56 3.95 -39.65
C LYS A 31 6.36 2.98 -38.78
N ARG A 32 5.69 1.90 -38.37
CA ARG A 32 6.30 0.59 -38.09
C ARG A 32 7.29 0.24 -39.20
N GLN A 33 8.59 0.24 -38.91
CA GLN A 33 9.54 -0.62 -39.60
C GLN A 33 9.66 -1.92 -38.81
N LYS A 34 9.04 -2.96 -39.37
CA LYS A 34 9.20 -4.35 -38.98
C LYS A 34 10.52 -4.80 -39.64
N THR A 35 11.65 -4.70 -38.93
CA THR A 35 12.88 -5.38 -39.32
C THR A 35 12.73 -6.86 -38.97
N SER A 36 12.13 -7.57 -39.92
CA SER A 36 12.16 -9.02 -40.02
C SER A 36 13.41 -9.38 -40.81
N GLU A 37 14.52 -9.68 -40.15
CA GLU A 37 15.64 -10.44 -40.72
C GLU A 37 16.63 -10.83 -39.62
N ASN A 38 16.26 -11.85 -38.83
CA ASN A 38 17.25 -12.67 -38.13
C ASN A 38 17.34 -13.99 -38.88
N GLY A 39 18.15 -13.99 -39.94
CA GLY A 39 18.63 -15.22 -40.55
C GLY A 39 19.34 -16.04 -39.49
N ALA A 40 18.79 -17.21 -39.17
CA ALA A 40 19.43 -18.19 -38.33
C ALA A 40 20.73 -18.64 -39.01
N LYS A 41 21.85 -18.00 -38.63
CA LYS A 41 23.17 -18.55 -38.93
C LYS A 41 23.24 -19.93 -38.24
N PRO A 42 23.65 -20.99 -38.95
CA PRO A 42 23.89 -22.28 -38.31
C PRO A 42 24.90 -22.06 -37.18
N ASN A 43 24.54 -22.49 -35.98
CA ASN A 43 25.39 -22.41 -34.80
C ASN A 43 26.71 -23.10 -35.12
N ALA A 44 27.75 -22.30 -35.34
CA ALA A 44 29.11 -22.82 -35.39
C ALA A 44 29.35 -23.59 -34.09
N PRO A 45 29.96 -24.78 -34.16
CA PRO A 45 30.32 -25.51 -32.95
C PRO A 45 31.14 -24.56 -32.05
N PRO A 46 30.83 -24.51 -30.74
CA PRO A 46 31.59 -23.66 -29.83
C PRO A 46 33.08 -24.00 -29.99
N PRO A 47 33.96 -22.99 -30.02
CA PRO A 47 35.39 -23.24 -30.08
C PRO A 47 35.79 -24.20 -28.95
N PRO A 48 36.77 -25.08 -29.18
CA PRO A 48 37.21 -26.04 -28.18
C PRO A 48 37.55 -25.29 -26.90
N GLU A 49 36.75 -25.50 -25.84
CA GLU A 49 37.03 -24.94 -24.53
C GLU A 49 38.38 -25.49 -24.05
N ASP A 50 39.27 -24.59 -23.66
CA ASP A 50 40.57 -24.91 -23.11
C ASP A 50 40.41 -25.91 -21.95
N GLU A 51 41.18 -27.01 -21.98
CA GLU A 51 41.11 -28.08 -20.99
C GLU A 51 41.29 -27.52 -19.56
N GLU A 52 42.12 -26.48 -19.44
CA GLU A 52 42.39 -25.72 -18.21
C GLU A 52 41.14 -24.98 -17.69
N ALA A 53 40.35 -24.35 -18.56
CA ALA A 53 39.10 -23.70 -18.17
C ALA A 53 38.05 -24.72 -17.71
N ARG A 54 38.06 -25.91 -18.33
CA ARG A 54 37.18 -27.03 -17.99
C ARG A 54 37.56 -27.64 -16.64
N GLU A 55 38.86 -27.77 -16.35
CA GLU A 55 39.38 -28.25 -15.08
C GLU A 55 39.19 -27.23 -13.95
N ALA A 56 39.37 -25.93 -14.22
CA ALA A 56 39.06 -24.86 -13.27
C ALA A 56 37.57 -24.84 -12.89
N ARG A 57 36.66 -25.04 -13.85
CA ARG A 57 35.21 -25.21 -13.61
C ARG A 57 34.90 -26.48 -12.81
N ARG A 58 35.60 -27.59 -13.06
CA ARG A 58 35.46 -28.83 -12.27
C ARG A 58 35.93 -28.62 -10.83
N LYS A 59 37.08 -28.00 -10.62
CA LYS A 59 37.63 -27.70 -9.28
C LYS A 59 36.74 -26.74 -8.49
N THR A 60 36.20 -25.70 -9.15
CA THR A 60 35.23 -24.79 -8.50
C THR A 60 33.91 -25.48 -8.17
N ASN A 61 33.39 -26.35 -9.04
CA ASN A 61 32.18 -27.13 -8.75
C ASN A 61 32.39 -28.18 -7.63
N LEU A 62 33.58 -28.79 -7.53
CA LEU A 62 33.91 -29.75 -6.47
C LEU A 62 34.13 -29.06 -5.12
N ALA A 63 34.70 -27.85 -5.11
CA ALA A 63 34.83 -27.05 -3.88
C ALA A 63 33.46 -26.63 -3.31
N HIS A 64 32.45 -26.45 -4.16
CA HIS A 64 31.08 -26.14 -3.73
C HIS A 64 30.32 -27.35 -3.15
N SER A 65 30.78 -28.60 -3.38
CA SER A 65 30.08 -29.79 -2.87
C SER A 65 30.39 -30.13 -1.41
N ASN A 66 31.36 -29.45 -0.78
CA ASN A 66 31.71 -29.64 0.64
C ASN A 66 31.10 -28.59 1.58
N LEU A 67 30.23 -27.71 1.08
CA LEU A 67 29.43 -26.87 1.95
C LEU A 67 28.44 -27.77 2.69
N MET A 68 28.51 -27.79 4.02
CA MET A 68 27.54 -28.50 4.86
C MET A 68 26.12 -28.17 4.36
N PRO A 69 25.26 -29.18 4.16
CA PRO A 69 23.90 -28.92 3.69
C PRO A 69 23.25 -27.93 4.65
N TYR A 70 22.81 -26.80 4.12
CA TYR A 70 22.12 -25.81 4.92
C TYR A 70 20.84 -26.47 5.47
N GLU A 71 20.80 -26.66 6.79
CA GLU A 71 19.62 -27.16 7.45
C GLU A 71 18.63 -26.01 7.62
N PHE A 72 17.45 -26.16 7.03
CA PHE A 72 16.37 -25.23 7.28
C PHE A 72 15.95 -25.33 8.76
N PRO A 73 15.58 -24.20 9.39
CA PRO A 73 14.95 -24.23 10.70
C PRO A 73 13.73 -25.17 10.72
N ASP A 74 13.33 -25.66 11.89
CA ASP A 74 12.06 -26.39 11.99
C ASP A 74 10.89 -25.44 11.68
N PRO A 75 10.01 -25.73 10.70
CA PRO A 75 8.88 -24.85 10.36
C PRO A 75 7.87 -24.72 11.51
N ARG A 76 7.83 -25.69 12.43
CA ARG A 76 6.99 -25.69 13.62
C ARG A 76 7.63 -24.97 14.80
N ALA A 77 8.93 -24.68 14.76
CA ALA A 77 9.58 -23.93 15.83
C ALA A 77 9.02 -22.50 15.87
N THR A 78 8.35 -22.19 16.99
CA THR A 78 7.82 -20.85 17.29
C THR A 78 8.70 -20.07 18.27
N ALA A 79 9.66 -20.74 18.92
CA ALA A 79 10.52 -20.15 19.95
C ALA A 79 11.35 -18.95 19.45
N ASN A 80 11.65 -18.90 18.15
CA ASN A 80 12.47 -17.85 17.52
C ASN A 80 11.65 -17.00 16.53
N LEU A 81 10.34 -16.89 16.71
CA LEU A 81 9.55 -15.98 15.88
C LEU A 81 10.04 -14.53 16.09
N PRO A 82 10.01 -13.68 15.04
CA PRO A 82 10.37 -12.28 15.19
C PRO A 82 9.60 -11.64 16.34
N THR A 83 10.32 -11.18 17.36
CA THR A 83 9.79 -10.54 18.57
C THR A 83 9.49 -9.06 18.38
N ALA A 84 9.46 -8.56 17.14
CA ALA A 84 9.15 -7.18 16.80
C ALA A 84 7.65 -6.86 17.00
N ALA A 85 7.04 -7.38 18.06
CA ALA A 85 5.68 -7.09 18.48
C ALA A 85 5.49 -5.58 18.70
N ASP A 86 6.52 -4.90 19.19
CA ASP A 86 6.51 -3.45 19.37
C ASP A 86 6.48 -2.69 18.03
N GLU A 87 7.00 -3.28 16.96
CA GLU A 87 6.97 -2.72 15.60
C GLU A 87 5.72 -3.12 14.84
N PHE A 88 5.11 -4.27 15.18
CA PHE A 88 3.94 -4.81 14.51
C PHE A 88 2.73 -3.87 14.67
N PRO A 89 2.26 -3.24 13.58
CA PRO A 89 1.32 -2.14 13.73
C PRO A 89 -0.14 -2.58 13.92
N TYR A 90 -0.46 -3.86 13.68
CA TYR A 90 -1.85 -4.36 13.64
C TYR A 90 -2.39 -4.82 15.00
N ASP A 91 -1.52 -5.11 15.98
CA ASP A 91 -1.94 -5.48 17.35
C ASP A 91 -2.10 -4.25 18.26
N LYS A 92 -1.95 -3.06 17.70
CA LYS A 92 -2.09 -1.80 18.44
C LYS A 92 -3.55 -1.41 18.49
N PHE A 93 -3.91 -0.66 19.53
CA PHE A 93 -5.23 -0.04 19.67
C PHE A 93 -5.12 1.47 19.42
N THR A 94 -6.24 2.12 19.12
CA THR A 94 -6.31 3.58 19.15
C THR A 94 -5.93 4.09 20.54
N ARG A 95 -5.46 5.33 20.62
CA ARG A 95 -4.98 5.97 21.85
C ARG A 95 -3.74 5.33 22.48
N SER A 96 -3.07 4.42 21.78
CA SER A 96 -1.77 3.89 22.17
C SER A 96 -0.69 4.98 22.06
N GLY A 97 0.24 5.02 23.02
CA GLY A 97 1.36 5.96 23.04
C GLY A 97 1.14 7.13 23.99
N GLU A 98 1.80 8.25 23.72
CA GLU A 98 1.69 9.47 24.53
C GLU A 98 0.35 10.16 24.28
N THR A 99 -0.38 10.44 25.36
CA THR A 99 -1.63 11.21 25.30
C THR A 99 -1.31 12.66 24.89
N PRO A 100 -2.01 13.23 23.90
CA PRO A 100 -1.84 14.62 23.51
C PRO A 100 -2.02 15.56 24.71
N ALA A 101 -1.18 16.60 24.79
CA ALA A 101 -1.26 17.59 25.87
C ALA A 101 -2.60 18.34 25.90
N THR A 102 -3.22 18.48 24.73
CA THR A 102 -4.50 19.16 24.54
C THR A 102 -5.54 18.16 24.04
N LEU A 103 -6.67 18.07 24.75
CA LEU A 103 -7.84 17.29 24.37
C LEU A 103 -9.01 18.25 24.13
N PRO A 104 -9.99 17.89 23.29
CA PRO A 104 -11.18 18.72 23.10
C PRO A 104 -11.98 18.82 24.40
N ALA A 105 -12.46 20.03 24.73
CA ALA A 105 -13.32 20.26 25.90
C ALA A 105 -14.75 19.74 25.70
N GLY A 106 -15.11 19.43 24.45
CA GLY A 106 -16.38 18.90 24.02
C GLY A 106 -16.45 18.77 22.50
N SER A 107 -17.65 18.56 21.98
CA SER A 107 -17.90 18.68 20.54
C SER A 107 -19.35 19.03 20.27
N ALA A 108 -19.56 19.90 19.29
CA ALA A 108 -20.89 20.15 18.73
C ALA A 108 -21.42 18.94 17.94
N ALA A 109 -20.53 18.07 17.46
CA ALA A 109 -20.86 16.86 16.72
C ALA A 109 -20.57 15.63 17.59
N PRO A 110 -21.57 14.84 17.99
CA PRO A 110 -21.33 13.67 18.80
C PRO A 110 -20.49 12.64 18.03
N PHE A 111 -19.46 12.13 18.69
CA PHE A 111 -18.69 10.98 18.24
C PHE A 111 -18.50 10.01 19.39
N THR A 112 -18.29 8.73 19.06
CA THR A 112 -18.06 7.71 20.08
C THR A 112 -16.66 7.84 20.68
N ASP A 113 -16.61 8.06 21.99
CA ASP A 113 -15.40 7.98 22.80
C ASP A 113 -15.14 6.51 23.18
N ALA A 114 -14.45 5.78 22.30
CA ALA A 114 -14.10 4.37 22.52
C ALA A 114 -12.71 4.02 21.96
N ILE A 115 -12.17 2.90 22.45
CA ILE A 115 -10.92 2.32 21.98
C ILE A 115 -11.23 1.27 20.91
N PHE A 116 -10.55 1.36 19.76
CA PHE A 116 -10.71 0.47 18.62
C PHE A 116 -9.37 -0.17 18.24
N PRO A 117 -9.34 -1.29 17.49
CA PRO A 117 -8.12 -1.74 16.84
C PRO A 117 -7.54 -0.65 15.93
N ARG A 118 -6.22 -0.47 15.95
CA ARG A 118 -5.54 0.56 15.18
C ARG A 118 -5.55 0.19 13.70
N VAL A 119 -5.92 1.14 12.86
CA VAL A 119 -5.82 1.00 11.41
C VAL A 119 -4.42 1.40 10.96
N PHE A 120 -3.76 0.48 10.27
CA PHE A 120 -2.50 0.70 9.57
C PHE A 120 -2.69 0.42 8.08
N ILE A 121 -2.29 1.36 7.23
CA ILE A 121 -2.38 1.23 5.78
C ILE A 121 -1.00 1.53 5.19
N PRO A 122 -0.40 0.58 4.44
CA PRO A 122 0.88 0.79 3.76
C PRO A 122 0.86 2.00 2.81
N TRP A 123 2.02 2.65 2.65
CA TRP A 123 2.19 3.84 1.80
C TRP A 123 1.68 3.62 0.37
N ASN A 124 2.11 2.51 -0.23
CA ASN A 124 1.74 2.12 -1.58
C ASN A 124 0.24 1.84 -1.74
N HIS A 125 -0.47 1.51 -0.66
CA HIS A 125 -1.92 1.27 -0.67
C HIS A 125 -2.68 2.58 -0.44
N ILE A 126 -2.29 3.38 0.55
CA ILE A 126 -3.00 4.62 0.90
C ILE A 126 -2.91 5.70 -0.20
N THR A 127 -1.82 5.70 -0.98
CA THR A 127 -1.59 6.65 -2.09
C THR A 127 -1.88 6.06 -3.46
N ALA A 128 -2.44 4.85 -3.54
CA ALA A 128 -2.51 4.07 -4.77
C ALA A 128 -3.35 4.68 -5.91
N GLY A 129 -4.11 5.74 -5.62
CA GLY A 129 -4.91 6.51 -6.59
C GLY A 129 -4.65 8.01 -6.55
N PHE A 130 -3.54 8.44 -5.93
CA PHE A 130 -3.21 9.86 -5.85
C PHE A 130 -2.45 10.32 -7.10
N PRO A 131 -2.67 11.57 -7.56
CA PRO A 131 -1.78 12.23 -8.51
C PRO A 131 -0.34 12.28 -8.02
N GLU A 132 0.61 12.24 -8.96
CA GLU A 132 2.04 12.24 -8.64
C GLU A 132 2.44 13.50 -7.87
N GLU A 133 1.92 14.68 -8.24
CA GLU A 133 2.25 15.95 -7.58
C GLU A 133 1.80 15.97 -6.11
N ILE A 134 0.64 15.38 -5.82
CA ILE A 134 0.11 15.28 -4.46
C ILE A 134 0.95 14.27 -3.67
N ARG A 135 1.29 13.12 -4.27
CA ARG A 135 2.13 12.11 -3.64
C ARG A 135 3.52 12.67 -3.31
N ASP A 136 4.11 13.45 -4.20
CA ASP A 136 5.42 14.08 -4.00
C ASP A 136 5.35 15.15 -2.90
N ALA A 137 4.30 15.97 -2.89
CA ALA A 137 4.07 16.94 -1.82
C ALA A 137 3.93 16.26 -0.44
N ILE A 138 3.18 15.16 -0.36
CA ILE A 138 3.05 14.37 0.87
C ILE A 138 4.37 13.70 1.24
N THR A 139 5.14 13.21 0.27
CA THR A 139 6.45 12.59 0.53
C THR A 139 7.44 13.61 1.09
N ALA A 140 7.39 14.85 0.62
CA ALA A 140 8.27 15.93 1.06
C ALA A 140 7.93 16.49 2.46
N SER A 141 6.68 16.36 2.92
CA SER A 141 6.24 16.86 4.23
C SER A 141 5.07 16.04 4.79
N PRO A 142 5.27 14.75 5.10
CA PRO A 142 4.18 13.84 5.46
C PRO A 142 3.41 14.26 6.72
N GLU A 143 4.06 14.95 7.64
CA GLU A 143 3.49 15.47 8.88
C GLU A 143 2.43 16.57 8.70
N LYS A 144 2.39 17.22 7.52
CA LYS A 144 1.40 18.26 7.18
C LYS A 144 0.10 17.71 6.60
N PHE A 145 0.02 16.38 6.45
CA PHE A 145 -1.09 15.70 5.83
C PHE A 145 -1.57 14.55 6.71
N ILE A 146 -2.88 14.39 6.81
CA ILE A 146 -3.52 13.23 7.43
C ILE A 146 -4.46 12.60 6.41
N ALA A 147 -4.41 11.29 6.27
CA ALA A 147 -5.36 10.54 5.47
C ALA A 147 -6.62 10.25 6.30
N ALA A 148 -7.79 10.58 5.78
CA ALA A 148 -9.06 10.21 6.38
C ALA A 148 -9.74 9.13 5.55
N VAL A 149 -9.77 7.91 6.09
CA VAL A 149 -10.24 6.70 5.43
C VAL A 149 -11.61 6.35 5.98
N PRO A 150 -12.68 6.39 5.18
CA PRO A 150 -13.99 5.95 5.64
C PRO A 150 -14.00 4.42 5.84
N PHE A 151 -14.62 3.94 6.92
CA PHE A 151 -14.70 2.51 7.23
C PHE A 151 -15.61 1.78 6.24
N GLY A 152 -15.18 0.61 5.77
CA GLY A 152 -15.96 -0.24 4.85
C GLY A 152 -16.23 0.40 3.48
N ALA A 153 -15.54 1.49 3.15
CA ALA A 153 -15.90 2.37 2.06
C ALA A 153 -14.95 2.23 0.87
N GLY A 154 -15.45 1.57 -0.17
CA GLY A 154 -14.91 1.70 -1.53
C GLY A 154 -15.57 2.87 -2.29
N PRO A 155 -15.50 2.88 -3.63
CA PRO A 155 -16.10 3.93 -4.47
C PRO A 155 -17.59 4.20 -4.20
N LYS A 156 -18.32 3.17 -3.72
CA LYS A 156 -19.75 3.29 -3.38
C LYS A 156 -20.00 4.32 -2.29
N PHE A 157 -19.14 4.43 -1.28
CA PHE A 157 -19.31 5.40 -0.20
C PHE A 157 -19.39 6.83 -0.71
N TYR A 158 -18.53 7.20 -1.67
CA TYR A 158 -18.53 8.53 -2.30
C TYR A 158 -19.66 8.74 -3.30
N THR A 159 -20.27 7.65 -3.78
CA THR A 159 -21.51 7.71 -4.56
C THR A 159 -22.68 8.02 -3.65
N ASP A 160 -22.71 7.42 -2.45
CA ASP A 160 -23.76 7.64 -1.47
C ASP A 160 -23.56 8.95 -0.68
N ASN A 161 -22.32 9.44 -0.59
CA ASN A 161 -21.91 10.63 0.17
C ASN A 161 -21.08 11.58 -0.73
N HIS A 162 -21.72 12.23 -1.69
CA HIS A 162 -21.05 13.13 -2.64
C HIS A 162 -20.33 14.34 -1.99
N GLN A 163 -20.71 14.69 -0.76
CA GLN A 163 -20.13 15.80 0.02
C GLN A 163 -19.33 15.28 1.23
N ALA A 164 -18.74 14.09 1.12
CA ALA A 164 -17.99 13.46 2.21
C ALA A 164 -16.84 14.34 2.74
N ASP A 165 -16.20 15.12 1.87
CA ASP A 165 -15.18 16.12 2.21
C ASP A 165 -15.74 17.23 3.09
N LEU A 166 -16.89 17.79 2.72
CA LEU A 166 -17.57 18.82 3.51
C LEU A 166 -18.07 18.27 4.84
N LEU A 167 -18.65 17.06 4.84
CA LEU A 167 -19.12 16.39 6.06
C LEU A 167 -17.97 16.18 7.06
N LEU A 168 -16.84 15.66 6.59
CA LEU A 168 -15.66 15.47 7.42
C LEU A 168 -15.10 16.81 7.91
N LYS A 169 -15.03 17.82 7.03
CA LYS A 169 -14.56 19.16 7.41
C LYS A 169 -15.45 19.78 8.50
N THR A 170 -16.76 19.79 8.32
CA THR A 170 -17.72 20.32 9.30
C THR A 170 -17.64 19.58 10.63
N PHE A 171 -17.46 18.26 10.59
CA PHE A 171 -17.23 17.47 11.80
C PHE A 171 -15.97 17.93 12.55
N LEU A 172 -14.83 18.04 11.86
CA LEU A 172 -13.56 18.47 12.47
C LEU A 172 -13.63 19.90 13.00
N GLU A 173 -14.32 20.80 12.29
CA GLU A 173 -14.57 22.17 12.74
C GLU A 173 -15.48 22.21 13.98
N GLY A 174 -16.36 21.24 14.16
CA GLY A 174 -17.27 21.12 15.31
C GLY A 174 -16.64 20.54 16.59
N LEU A 175 -15.41 20.02 16.55
CA LEU A 175 -14.68 19.59 17.75
C LEU A 175 -14.32 20.83 18.59
N ASP A 176 -14.53 20.85 19.90
CA ASP A 176 -14.18 22.03 20.71
C ASP A 176 -12.70 21.98 21.11
N PHE A 177 -11.83 22.43 20.20
CA PHE A 177 -10.38 22.38 20.34
C PHE A 177 -9.79 23.81 20.19
N PRO A 178 -8.86 24.24 21.07
CA PRO A 178 -8.41 25.64 21.15
C PRO A 178 -7.82 26.21 19.86
N ASP A 179 -6.90 25.47 19.23
CA ASP A 179 -6.33 25.81 17.94
C ASP A 179 -6.39 24.60 17.02
N LYS A 180 -7.17 24.70 15.95
CA LYS A 180 -7.30 23.65 14.93
C LYS A 180 -6.46 23.94 13.70
N GLY A 181 -5.93 25.15 13.54
CA GLY A 181 -5.42 25.67 12.27
C GLY A 181 -6.52 25.96 11.22
N LYS A 182 -6.09 26.19 9.97
CA LYS A 182 -6.95 26.44 8.81
C LYS A 182 -7.23 25.15 8.05
N LEU A 183 -8.14 24.35 8.58
CA LEU A 183 -8.47 23.03 8.06
C LEU A 183 -8.92 23.06 6.59
N THR A 184 -8.28 22.22 5.79
CA THR A 184 -8.68 21.92 4.42
C THR A 184 -8.82 20.41 4.28
N VAL A 185 -9.96 19.97 3.72
CA VAL A 185 -10.24 18.57 3.42
C VAL A 185 -10.55 18.49 1.93
N PHE A 186 -9.88 17.59 1.22
CA PHE A 186 -10.13 17.42 -0.21
C PHE A 186 -9.94 15.96 -0.64
N PHE A 187 -10.60 15.59 -1.74
CA PHE A 187 -10.35 14.33 -2.40
C PHE A 187 -9.23 14.52 -3.44
N PRO A 188 -8.14 13.73 -3.40
CA PRO A 188 -7.06 13.81 -4.38
C PRO A 188 -7.47 13.10 -5.69
N LEU A 189 -8.46 13.65 -6.40
CA LEU A 189 -8.90 13.08 -7.68
C LEU A 189 -7.80 13.36 -8.72
N GLU A 190 -7.42 12.34 -9.48
CA GLU A 190 -6.75 12.55 -10.77
C GLU A 190 -7.54 13.62 -11.54
N ALA A 191 -6.86 14.71 -11.93
CA ALA A 191 -7.35 15.55 -13.01
C ALA A 191 -7.76 14.60 -14.12
N LYS A 192 -8.99 14.73 -14.64
CA LYS A 192 -9.54 13.81 -15.65
C LYS A 192 -8.62 13.85 -16.88
N GLU A 193 -7.57 13.05 -16.89
CA GLU A 193 -6.80 12.82 -18.09
C GLU A 193 -7.78 12.27 -19.11
N ASP A 194 -7.75 12.87 -20.30
CA ASP A 194 -8.67 12.56 -21.37
C ASP A 194 -8.78 11.05 -21.55
N LYS A 195 -9.97 10.51 -21.23
CA LYS A 195 -10.30 9.08 -21.20
C LYS A 195 -10.12 8.36 -22.56
N LYS A 196 -9.53 9.02 -23.56
CA LYS A 196 -9.44 8.58 -24.95
C LYS A 196 -8.37 7.54 -25.22
N SER A 197 -7.40 7.32 -24.33
CA SER A 197 -6.26 6.43 -24.61
C SER A 197 -5.99 5.35 -23.56
N ARG A 198 -6.85 5.16 -22.55
CA ARG A 198 -6.64 4.07 -21.57
C ARG A 198 -6.98 2.72 -22.20
N SER A 199 -6.00 1.82 -22.22
CA SER A 199 -6.08 0.53 -22.92
C SER A 199 -7.14 -0.39 -22.29
N ARG A 200 -7.61 -1.39 -23.05
CA ARG A 200 -8.56 -2.41 -22.54
C ARG A 200 -7.96 -3.21 -21.37
N GLU A 201 -6.63 -3.32 -21.30
CA GLU A 201 -5.86 -3.95 -20.22
C GLU A 201 -6.01 -3.17 -18.90
N GLU A 202 -5.86 -1.85 -18.94
CA GLU A 202 -6.05 -0.95 -17.79
C GLU A 202 -7.48 -1.00 -17.23
N ARG A 203 -8.47 -1.15 -18.11
CA ARG A 203 -9.86 -1.33 -17.69
C ARG A 203 -10.10 -2.65 -16.97
N ARG A 204 -9.31 -3.70 -17.26
CA ARG A 204 -9.38 -4.99 -16.55
C ARG A 204 -8.65 -4.95 -15.20
N SER A 205 -7.53 -4.21 -15.09
CA SER A 205 -6.86 -4.04 -13.78
C SER A 205 -7.73 -3.27 -12.78
N ARG A 206 -8.65 -2.41 -13.26
CA ARG A 206 -9.67 -1.75 -12.42
C ARG A 206 -10.68 -2.70 -11.76
N ARG A 207 -10.74 -4.00 -12.09
CA ARG A 207 -11.48 -4.95 -11.23
C ARG A 207 -10.85 -5.11 -9.84
N SER A 208 -9.61 -4.67 -9.63
CA SER A 208 -8.97 -4.47 -8.31
C SER A 208 -9.43 -3.17 -7.60
N ALA A 209 -10.37 -2.41 -8.16
CA ALA A 209 -10.90 -1.19 -7.51
C ALA A 209 -11.63 -1.45 -6.17
N PHE A 210 -11.87 -2.71 -5.82
CA PHE A 210 -12.39 -3.10 -4.50
C PHE A 210 -11.31 -3.14 -3.40
N ASP A 211 -10.02 -3.09 -3.74
CA ASP A 211 -8.95 -3.34 -2.76
C ASP A 211 -8.28 -2.08 -2.21
N LYS A 212 -8.37 -0.96 -2.93
CA LYS A 212 -7.61 0.24 -2.61
C LYS A 212 -8.44 1.19 -1.75
N PRO A 213 -7.90 1.71 -0.63
CA PRO A 213 -8.58 2.73 0.15
C PRO A 213 -8.74 4.00 -0.71
N TRP A 214 -9.85 4.70 -0.49
CA TRP A 214 -10.15 5.98 -1.12
C TRP A 214 -10.09 7.06 -0.03
N PRO A 215 -8.91 7.48 0.45
CA PRO A 215 -8.84 8.45 1.53
C PRO A 215 -9.10 9.88 1.05
N LEU A 216 -9.71 10.69 1.91
CA LEU A 216 -9.62 12.15 1.84
C LEU A 216 -8.28 12.60 2.46
N VAL A 217 -7.78 13.75 2.02
CA VAL A 217 -6.57 14.36 2.58
C VAL A 217 -6.97 15.57 3.42
N ILE A 218 -6.53 15.59 4.67
CA ILE A 218 -6.66 16.71 5.60
C ILE A 218 -5.32 17.44 5.66
N THR A 219 -5.34 18.77 5.58
CA THR A 219 -4.17 19.63 5.76
C THR A 219 -4.53 20.95 6.47
N GLY A 220 -3.53 21.76 6.80
CA GLY A 220 -3.69 23.04 7.46
C GLY A 220 -4.09 22.94 8.94
N PHE A 221 -3.93 21.76 9.56
CA PHE A 221 -4.17 21.57 10.98
C PHE A 221 -3.01 22.10 11.84
N SER A 222 -3.30 22.52 13.07
CA SER A 222 -2.27 22.81 14.08
C SER A 222 -1.60 21.50 14.54
N GLU A 223 -0.36 21.58 15.05
CA GLU A 223 0.39 20.39 15.48
C GLU A 223 -0.35 19.60 16.58
N ASP A 224 -0.84 20.29 17.61
CA ASP A 224 -1.55 19.66 18.72
C ASP A 224 -2.88 19.02 18.29
N PHE A 225 -3.60 19.68 17.38
CA PHE A 225 -4.83 19.10 16.82
C PHE A 225 -4.51 17.86 15.99
N GLY A 226 -3.46 17.90 15.16
CA GLY A 226 -2.98 16.74 14.40
C GLY A 226 -2.62 15.56 15.30
N LYS A 227 -1.89 15.80 16.40
CA LYS A 227 -1.57 14.78 17.41
C LYS A 227 -2.84 14.18 18.02
N PHE A 228 -3.81 15.00 18.40
CA PHE A 228 -5.10 14.52 18.90
C PHE A 228 -5.85 13.64 17.88
N LEU A 229 -5.95 14.11 16.63
CA LEU A 229 -6.62 13.37 15.56
C LEU A 229 -5.98 12.00 15.32
N LEU A 230 -4.65 11.93 15.30
CA LEU A 230 -3.90 10.69 15.09
C LEU A 230 -3.92 9.75 16.31
N TRP A 231 -3.92 10.31 17.53
CA TRP A 231 -4.04 9.55 18.76
C TRP A 231 -5.43 8.91 18.89
N HIS A 232 -6.50 9.67 18.63
CA HIS A 232 -7.86 9.15 18.66
C HIS A 232 -8.14 8.19 17.49
N GLN A 233 -7.60 8.51 16.30
CA GLN A 233 -7.65 7.78 15.03
C GLN A 233 -9.06 7.47 14.49
N CYS A 234 -9.93 6.80 15.24
CA CYS A 234 -11.24 6.37 14.78
C CYS A 234 -12.33 7.31 15.30
N PHE A 235 -13.10 7.92 14.40
CA PHE A 235 -14.23 8.79 14.72
C PHE A 235 -15.51 8.19 14.14
N ALA A 236 -16.29 7.54 15.00
CA ALA A 236 -17.64 7.09 14.66
C ALA A 236 -18.62 8.25 14.88
N THR A 237 -19.09 8.84 13.79
CA THR A 237 -20.00 10.00 13.82
C THR A 237 -21.47 9.55 13.73
N ALA A 238 -22.40 10.38 14.20
CA ALA A 238 -23.83 10.07 14.20
C ALA A 238 -24.45 9.85 12.80
N SER A 239 -23.79 10.31 11.73
CA SER A 239 -24.27 10.22 10.34
C SER A 239 -23.98 8.88 9.64
N HIS A 240 -23.83 7.80 10.40
CA HIS A 240 -23.42 6.47 9.89
C HIS A 240 -22.06 6.46 9.17
N SER A 241 -21.23 7.48 9.36
CA SER A 241 -19.87 7.51 8.82
C SER A 241 -18.87 7.30 9.94
N VAL A 242 -17.93 6.37 9.71
CA VAL A 242 -16.79 6.12 10.59
C VAL A 242 -15.53 6.49 9.83
N TRP A 243 -14.73 7.37 10.40
CA TRP A 243 -13.50 7.87 9.79
C TRP A 243 -12.29 7.38 10.55
N ASN A 244 -11.34 6.78 9.85
CA ASN A 244 -10.03 6.42 10.38
C ASN A 244 -8.99 7.44 9.88
N LEU A 245 -8.40 8.17 10.81
CA LEU A 245 -7.37 9.17 10.56
C LEU A 245 -5.98 8.52 10.70
N VAL A 246 -5.27 8.45 9.59
CA VAL A 246 -4.00 7.73 9.46
C VAL A 246 -2.92 8.71 9.02
N GLN A 247 -1.76 8.63 9.66
CA GLN A 247 -0.60 9.42 9.26
C GLN A 247 -0.03 8.88 7.95
N PHE A 248 0.35 9.76 7.04
CA PHE A 248 1.16 9.35 5.90
C PHE A 248 2.58 9.00 6.37
N ASN A 249 3.05 7.82 5.97
CA ASN A 249 4.41 7.38 6.26
C ASN A 249 5.00 6.77 4.99
N PRO A 250 5.86 7.49 4.24
CA PRO A 250 6.49 6.99 3.02
C PRO A 250 7.31 5.70 3.21
N SER A 251 7.77 5.43 4.44
CA SER A 251 8.51 4.22 4.80
C SER A 251 7.60 3.06 5.23
N ALA A 252 6.29 3.26 5.32
CA ALA A 252 5.36 2.22 5.74
C ALA A 252 5.16 1.19 4.62
N LEU A 253 5.74 0.01 4.82
CA LEU A 253 5.58 -1.14 3.94
C LEU A 253 4.45 -2.05 4.41
N ALA A 254 3.91 -2.83 3.49
CA ALA A 254 2.98 -3.91 3.82
C ALA A 254 3.73 -4.99 4.62
N TRP A 255 3.30 -5.24 5.85
CA TRP A 255 3.79 -6.37 6.66
C TRP A 255 3.14 -7.69 6.22
N THR A 256 1.98 -7.63 5.58
CA THR A 256 1.31 -8.81 5.03
C THR A 256 1.92 -9.16 3.68
N ILE A 257 2.66 -10.26 3.63
CA ILE A 257 3.23 -10.79 2.39
C ILE A 257 2.15 -11.51 1.57
N THR A 258 1.29 -12.26 2.24
CA THR A 258 0.21 -13.04 1.65
C THR A 258 -0.90 -13.26 2.67
N ALA A 259 -2.14 -13.34 2.20
CA ALA A 259 -3.30 -13.69 3.01
C ALA A 259 -3.91 -14.98 2.45
N PHE A 260 -4.00 -16.01 3.28
CA PHE A 260 -4.65 -17.26 2.92
C PHE A 260 -6.06 -17.27 3.52
N GLN A 261 -7.05 -17.58 2.69
CA GLN A 261 -8.43 -17.77 3.13
C GLN A 261 -8.85 -19.19 2.75
N GLY A 262 -9.53 -19.87 3.67
CA GLY A 262 -10.06 -21.21 3.43
C GLY A 262 -11.05 -21.60 4.51
N ASN A 263 -12.14 -22.27 4.13
CA ASN A 263 -13.19 -22.72 5.04
C ASN A 263 -12.72 -23.74 6.09
N ILE A 264 -11.48 -24.24 5.97
CA ILE A 264 -10.95 -25.37 6.74
C ILE A 264 -10.22 -24.90 8.01
N VAL A 265 -9.79 -23.63 8.06
CA VAL A 265 -9.15 -23.08 9.26
C VAL A 265 -10.24 -22.48 10.15
N ASN A 266 -10.88 -23.34 10.95
CA ASN A 266 -11.56 -22.85 12.15
C ASN A 266 -10.54 -22.06 13.01
N ASN A 267 -10.99 -21.19 13.92
CA ASN A 267 -10.11 -20.46 14.87
C ASN A 267 -9.39 -21.40 15.87
N ASP A 268 -9.04 -22.61 15.46
CA ASP A 268 -8.26 -23.62 16.16
C ASP A 268 -6.76 -23.28 16.04
N PRO A 269 -6.09 -22.92 17.15
CA PRO A 269 -4.68 -22.57 17.14
C PRO A 269 -3.75 -23.68 16.61
N GLU A 270 -4.10 -24.96 16.80
CA GLU A 270 -3.26 -26.08 16.37
C GLU A 270 -3.26 -26.22 14.85
N LEU A 271 -4.45 -26.14 14.24
CA LEU A 271 -4.59 -26.15 12.77
C LEU A 271 -3.95 -24.92 12.12
N ILE A 272 -4.05 -23.74 12.75
CA ILE A 272 -3.36 -22.53 12.30
C ILE A 272 -1.83 -22.76 12.33
N ALA A 273 -1.30 -23.30 13.43
CA ALA A 273 0.13 -23.58 13.56
C ALA A 273 0.62 -24.61 12.52
N GLU A 274 -0.15 -25.67 12.26
CA GLU A 274 0.15 -26.66 11.24
C GLU A 274 0.12 -26.06 9.83
N ALA A 275 -0.92 -25.29 9.49
CA ALA A 275 -1.02 -24.61 8.20
C ALA A 275 0.17 -23.65 7.97
N LEU A 276 0.54 -22.87 8.99
CA LEU A 276 1.70 -21.98 8.94
C LEU A 276 3.01 -22.76 8.77
N ALA A 277 3.16 -23.90 9.43
CA ALA A 277 4.34 -24.76 9.26
C ALA A 277 4.43 -25.30 7.81
N CYS A 278 3.32 -25.74 7.23
CA CYS A 278 3.27 -26.16 5.82
C CYS A 278 3.65 -25.03 4.86
N ILE A 279 3.12 -23.82 5.09
CA ILE A 279 3.44 -22.63 4.28
C ILE A 279 4.93 -22.29 4.39
N LYS A 280 5.50 -22.27 5.60
CA LYS A 280 6.94 -22.02 5.82
C LYS A 280 7.79 -23.05 5.08
N ALA A 281 7.48 -24.34 5.23
CA ALA A 281 8.22 -25.42 4.59
C ALA A 281 8.17 -25.33 3.06
N ALA A 282 7.00 -25.01 2.49
CA ALA A 282 6.86 -24.79 1.04
C ALA A 282 7.66 -23.56 0.58
N THR A 283 7.53 -22.44 1.30
CA THR A 283 8.23 -21.18 1.00
C THR A 283 9.74 -21.34 1.05
N TRP A 284 10.26 -22.06 2.03
CA TRP A 284 11.68 -22.33 2.16
C TRP A 284 12.24 -23.20 1.05
N ARG A 285 11.43 -24.06 0.44
CA ARG A 285 11.85 -24.90 -0.71
C ARG A 285 11.68 -24.20 -2.05
N ASP A 286 10.94 -23.09 -2.11
CA ASP A 286 10.69 -22.36 -3.34
C ASP A 286 11.96 -21.62 -3.81
N THR A 287 12.52 -22.07 -4.93
CA THR A 287 13.75 -21.51 -5.50
C THR A 287 13.57 -20.05 -5.96
N SER A 288 12.38 -19.65 -6.39
CA SER A 288 12.11 -18.28 -6.83
C SER A 288 12.15 -17.32 -5.65
N ILE A 289 11.54 -17.71 -4.53
CA ILE A 289 11.56 -16.95 -3.27
C ILE A 289 12.99 -16.89 -2.72
N GLN A 290 13.72 -18.01 -2.68
CA GLN A 290 15.12 -18.02 -2.27
C GLN A 290 15.98 -17.06 -3.10
N ASN A 291 15.82 -17.07 -4.42
CA ASN A 291 16.54 -16.17 -5.33
C ASN A 291 16.18 -14.70 -5.10
N LEU A 292 14.91 -14.41 -4.81
CA LEU A 292 14.45 -13.07 -4.46
C LEU A 292 15.09 -12.59 -3.15
N VAL A 293 15.05 -13.41 -2.10
CA VAL A 293 15.67 -13.11 -0.79
C VAL A 293 17.17 -12.90 -0.95
N LYS A 294 17.86 -13.74 -1.72
CA LYS A 294 19.30 -13.59 -2.02
C LYS A 294 19.59 -12.24 -2.66
N ARG A 295 18.82 -11.84 -3.68
CA ARG A 295 18.97 -10.56 -4.37
C ARG A 295 18.76 -9.37 -3.44
N ILE A 296 17.70 -9.39 -2.63
CA ILE A 296 17.39 -8.31 -1.68
C ILE A 296 18.53 -8.19 -0.65
N THR A 297 18.95 -9.30 -0.05
CA THR A 297 20.02 -9.32 0.95
C THR A 297 21.34 -8.80 0.39
N GLN A 298 21.70 -9.22 -0.83
CA GLN A 298 22.87 -8.71 -1.54
C GLN A 298 22.78 -7.20 -1.82
N SER A 299 21.61 -6.71 -2.25
CA SER A 299 21.41 -5.27 -2.51
C SER A 299 21.54 -4.40 -1.24
N GLN A 300 21.32 -4.98 -0.07
CA GLN A 300 21.52 -4.33 1.23
C GLN A 300 22.97 -4.39 1.74
N GLY A 301 23.91 -4.88 0.90
CA GLY A 301 25.32 -5.03 1.29
C GLY A 301 25.57 -6.14 2.32
N ARG A 302 24.54 -6.91 2.68
CA ARG A 302 24.71 -8.13 3.47
C ARG A 302 25.23 -9.18 2.51
N SER A 303 26.47 -9.62 2.72
CA SER A 303 27.04 -10.74 1.96
C SER A 303 26.10 -11.92 2.20
N GLY A 304 25.26 -12.21 1.20
CA GLY A 304 24.43 -13.39 1.25
C GLY A 304 25.40 -14.55 1.29
N ALA A 305 25.60 -15.14 2.46
CA ALA A 305 26.30 -16.41 2.60
C ALA A 305 25.77 -17.28 1.46
N ASP A 306 26.68 -17.87 0.68
CA ASP A 306 26.29 -18.65 -0.48
C ASP A 306 25.35 -19.75 -0.02
N MET A 307 24.05 -19.49 -0.14
CA MET A 307 23.01 -20.46 0.15
C MET A 307 23.33 -21.62 -0.80
N PRO A 308 23.77 -22.77 -0.27
CA PRO A 308 24.14 -23.88 -1.11
C PRO A 308 22.94 -24.19 -1.99
N ARG A 309 23.18 -24.39 -3.29
CA ARG A 309 22.12 -24.85 -4.18
C ARG A 309 21.58 -26.14 -3.58
N ILE A 310 20.38 -26.07 -3.00
CA ILE A 310 19.70 -27.26 -2.51
C ILE A 310 19.48 -28.13 -3.74
N SER A 311 20.21 -29.23 -3.79
CA SER A 311 20.04 -30.27 -4.80
C SER A 311 18.64 -30.83 -4.60
N ASP A 312 17.69 -30.34 -5.39
CA ASP A 312 16.26 -30.59 -5.31
C ASP A 312 15.99 -32.10 -5.34
N PRO A 313 15.69 -32.77 -4.20
CA PRO A 313 15.21 -34.13 -4.24
C PRO A 313 13.75 -34.02 -4.63
N ARG A 314 13.47 -33.89 -5.94
CA ARG A 314 12.09 -33.81 -6.44
C ARG A 314 11.29 -34.95 -5.80
N PRO A 315 10.31 -34.65 -4.94
CA PRO A 315 9.47 -35.69 -4.38
C PRO A 315 8.74 -36.31 -5.56
N ASN A 316 8.87 -37.63 -5.70
CA ASN A 316 8.17 -38.38 -6.72
C ASN A 316 6.68 -38.42 -6.30
N TYR A 317 5.95 -37.34 -6.58
CA TYR A 317 4.51 -37.28 -6.41
C TYR A 317 3.88 -38.23 -7.42
N ARG A 318 3.82 -39.52 -7.06
CA ARG A 318 2.89 -40.45 -7.70
C ARG A 318 1.49 -39.89 -7.46
N GLN A 319 0.82 -39.53 -8.54
CA GLN A 319 -0.61 -39.25 -8.53
C GLN A 319 -1.32 -40.44 -7.90
N ILE A 320 -2.08 -40.18 -6.84
CA ILE A 320 -3.10 -41.07 -6.30
C ILE A 320 -4.43 -40.64 -6.94
#